data_AF-A0A374BKN6-F1
#
_entry.id   AF-A0A374BKN6-F1
#
_cell.length_a   1.000
_cell.length_b   1.000
_cell.length_c   1.000
_cell.angle_alpha   90.00
_cell.angle_beta   90.00
_cell.angle_gamma   90.00
#
_symmetry.space_group_name_H-M   'P 1'
#
loop_
_entity.id
_entity.type
_entity.pdbx_description
1 polymer ?
#
loop_
_entity_poly.entity_id
_entity_poly.type
_entity_poly.pdbx_seq_one_letter_code
_entity_poly.pdbx_strand_id
1 'polypeptide(L)'
;MKKIILAQVLTAKGKTEFSGLYDRHGNAVTVEVERDSSGVSLIVWQDEQKKQHFDCGISEEEIQRTCAMFDDCGECPLKEYCESEAKE
;
A
#
# COMPACT_ATOMS: atom_id res chain seq x y z
N MET A 1 20.28 -15.39 -6.06
CA MET A 1 19.48 -14.20 -6.42
C MET A 1 19.65 -13.93 -7.91
N LYS A 2 18.57 -13.99 -8.70
CA LYS A 2 18.64 -13.61 -10.13
C LYS A 2 18.79 -12.09 -10.18
N LYS A 3 19.92 -11.60 -10.70
CA LYS A 3 20.12 -10.16 -10.93
C LYS A 3 19.29 -9.79 -12.17
N ILE A 4 18.16 -9.14 -11.96
CA ILE A 4 17.39 -8.54 -13.05
C ILE A 4 18.05 -7.19 -13.33
N ILE A 5 18.67 -7.04 -14.50
CA ILE A 5 19.16 -5.75 -14.99
C ILE A 5 18.06 -5.22 -15.91
N LEU A 6 17.38 -4.18 -15.46
CA LEU A 6 16.47 -3.41 -16.30
C LEU A 6 17.24 -2.19 -16.84
N ALA A 7 17.23 -2.00 -18.14
CA ALA A 7 17.81 -0.83 -18.79
C ALA A 7 16.73 -0.18 -19.66
N GLN A 8 16.48 1.11 -19.42
CA GLN A 8 15.55 1.90 -20.22
C GLN A 8 16.20 3.22 -20.58
N VAL A 9 16.12 3.60 -21.86
CA VAL A 9 16.71 4.84 -22.37
C VAL A 9 15.63 5.91 -22.35
N LEU A 10 15.83 6.95 -21.53
CA LEU A 10 14.98 8.12 -21.50
C LEU A 10 15.52 9.16 -22.49
N THR A 11 14.92 9.26 -23.68
CA THR A 11 15.37 10.17 -24.75
C THR A 11 14.71 11.54 -24.68
N ALA A 12 13.54 11.65 -24.07
CA ALA A 12 12.80 12.90 -23.89
C ALA A 12 12.74 13.31 -22.41
N LYS A 13 12.35 14.57 -22.15
CA LYS A 13 11.93 14.99 -20.81
C LYS A 13 10.63 14.28 -20.43
N GLY A 14 10.48 13.95 -19.16
CA GLY A 14 9.26 13.34 -18.64
C GLY A 14 9.52 12.38 -17.49
N LYS A 15 8.43 11.80 -17.00
CA LYS A 15 8.38 10.82 -15.91
C LYS A 15 8.15 9.43 -16.48
N THR A 16 8.75 8.42 -15.87
CA THR A 16 8.51 7.01 -16.18
C THR A 16 8.50 6.22 -14.87
N GLU A 17 7.46 5.43 -14.68
CA GLU A 17 7.30 4.57 -13.50
C GLU A 17 7.67 3.12 -13.83
N PHE A 18 8.26 2.45 -12.84
CA PHE A 18 8.66 1.06 -12.89
C PHE A 18 7.99 0.31 -11.74
N SER A 19 7.35 -0.79 -12.09
CA SER A 19 6.76 -1.77 -11.17
C SER A 19 7.47 -3.12 -11.29
N GLY A 20 7.19 -4.04 -10.36
CA GLY A 20 7.83 -5.36 -10.34
C GLY A 20 9.22 -5.39 -9.71
N LEU A 21 9.60 -4.30 -9.03
CA LEU A 21 10.77 -4.22 -8.18
C LEU A 21 10.37 -4.52 -6.73
N TYR A 22 11.29 -5.13 -5.98
CA TYR A 22 11.05 -5.54 -4.60
C TYR A 22 12.23 -5.15 -3.72
N ASP A 23 11.95 -4.78 -2.47
CA ASP A 23 12.97 -4.54 -1.46
C ASP A 23 13.63 -5.85 -0.97
N ARG A 24 14.58 -5.73 -0.05
CA ARG A 24 15.28 -6.90 0.54
C ARG A 24 14.36 -7.86 1.31
N HIS A 25 13.17 -7.40 1.70
CA HIS A 25 12.17 -8.17 2.45
C HIS A 25 11.10 -8.76 1.52
N GLY A 26 11.15 -8.46 0.22
CA GLY A 26 10.16 -8.93 -0.76
C GLY A 26 8.91 -8.04 -0.83
N ASN A 27 8.94 -6.83 -0.26
CA ASN A 27 7.85 -5.86 -0.43
C ASN A 27 7.98 -5.17 -1.79
N ALA A 28 6.86 -5.00 -2.50
CA ALA A 28 6.85 -4.28 -3.76
C ALA A 28 7.25 -2.81 -3.55
N VAL A 29 8.06 -2.29 -4.47
CA VAL A 29 8.42 -0.86 -4.53
C VAL A 29 8.05 -0.30 -5.89
N THR A 30 7.64 0.96 -5.90
CA THR A 30 7.47 1.77 -7.10
C THR A 30 8.70 2.65 -7.26
N VAL A 31 9.22 2.71 -8.48
CA VAL A 31 10.32 3.59 -8.83
C VAL A 31 9.87 4.53 -9.93
N GLU A 32 9.95 5.84 -9.70
CA GLU A 32 9.81 6.85 -10.75
C GLU A 32 11.18 7.39 -11.11
N VAL A 33 11.40 7.54 -12.41
CA VAL A 33 12.53 8.27 -12.95
C VAL A 33 12.00 9.46 -13.72
N GLU A 34 12.46 10.65 -13.34
CA GLU A 34 12.15 11.90 -14.04
C GLU A 34 13.41 12.44 -14.71
N ARG A 35 13.28 12.81 -15.98
CA ARG A 35 14.31 13.50 -16.74
C ARG A 35 13.84 14.90 -17.09
N ASP A 36 14.66 15.88 -16.75
CA ASP A 36 14.44 17.28 -17.12
C ASP A 36 15.70 17.90 -17.77
N SER A 37 15.76 19.23 -17.85
CA SER A 37 16.94 19.94 -18.39
C SER A 37 18.12 20.00 -17.43
N SER A 38 17.90 19.77 -16.14
CA SER A 38 18.92 19.77 -15.09
C SER A 38 19.59 18.40 -14.91
N GLY A 39 18.88 17.33 -15.27
CA GLY A 39 19.43 15.98 -15.23
C GLY A 39 18.36 14.91 -15.11
N VAL A 40 18.67 13.91 -14.28
CA VAL A 40 17.80 12.77 -13.99
C VAL A 40 17.65 12.64 -12.49
N SER A 41 16.41 12.57 -12.01
CA SER A 41 16.07 12.24 -10.63
C SER A 41 15.42 10.86 -10.57
N LEU A 42 15.62 10.18 -9.44
CA LEU A 42 15.05 8.86 -9.18
C LEU A 42 14.40 8.89 -7.80
N ILE A 43 13.15 8.46 -7.76
CA ILE A 43 12.32 8.44 -6.55
C ILE A 43 11.89 6.99 -6.34
N VAL A 44 12.14 6.44 -5.15
CA VAL A 44 11.71 5.10 -4.77
C VAL A 44 10.79 5.22 -3.58
N TRP A 45 9.60 4.64 -3.67
CA TRP A 45 8.68 4.55 -2.54
C TRP A 45 8.05 3.16 -2.47
N GLN A 46 7.67 2.79 -1.25
CA GLN A 46 6.76 1.68 -1.03
C GLN A 46 5.36 2.28 -1.04
N ASP A 47 4.46 1.71 -1.83
CA ASP A 47 3.04 1.94 -1.58
C ASP A 47 2.78 1.51 -0.13
N GLU A 48 2.04 2.30 0.63
CA GLU A 48 1.50 1.78 1.88
C GLU A 48 0.74 0.52 1.47
N GLN A 49 1.21 -0.64 1.92
CA GLN A 49 0.44 -1.86 1.72
C GLN A 49 -0.90 -1.54 2.34
N LYS A 50 -1.92 -1.28 1.51
CA LYS A 50 -3.31 -1.39 1.93
C LYS A 50 -3.31 -2.73 2.60
N LYS A 51 -3.38 -2.75 3.94
CA LYS A 51 -3.48 -4.00 4.68
C LYS A 51 -4.62 -4.68 3.97
N GLN A 52 -4.31 -5.71 3.17
CA GLN A 52 -5.36 -6.51 2.58
C GLN A 52 -6.00 -7.09 3.81
N HIS A 53 -7.14 -6.50 4.16
CA HIS A 53 -7.89 -6.87 5.31
C HIS A 53 -8.37 -8.27 4.95
N PHE A 54 -7.57 -9.26 5.35
CA PHE A 54 -7.95 -10.64 5.23
C PHE A 54 -9.24 -10.73 6.01
N ASP A 55 -10.35 -10.89 5.30
CA ASP A 55 -11.61 -11.22 5.92
C ASP A 55 -11.36 -12.50 6.71
N CYS A 56 -11.23 -12.34 8.03
CA CYS A 56 -10.88 -13.42 8.95
C CYS A 56 -12.05 -14.39 9.13
N GLY A 57 -13.08 -14.29 8.27
CA GLY A 57 -14.27 -15.13 8.25
C GLY A 57 -15.27 -14.76 9.33
N ILE A 58 -15.12 -13.58 9.94
CA ILE A 58 -16.04 -13.07 10.97
C ILE A 58 -17.14 -12.31 10.24
N SER A 59 -18.38 -12.78 10.39
CA SER A 59 -19.53 -12.09 9.81
C SER A 59 -19.77 -10.73 10.48
N GLU A 60 -20.42 -9.81 9.76
CA GLU A 60 -20.79 -8.50 10.31
C GLU A 60 -21.67 -8.64 11.56
N GLU A 61 -22.51 -9.68 11.65
CA GLU A 61 -23.31 -9.99 12.82
C GLU A 61 -22.46 -10.36 14.06
N GLU A 62 -21.36 -11.10 13.84
CA GLU A 62 -20.42 -11.45 14.91
C GLU A 62 -19.62 -10.25 15.39
N ILE A 63 -19.24 -9.35 14.47
CA ILE A 63 -18.60 -8.07 14.80
C ILE A 63 -19.55 -7.22 15.63
N GLN A 64 -20.80 -7.03 15.19
CA GLN A 64 -21.79 -6.23 15.89
C GLN A 64 -22.12 -6.81 17.27
N ARG A 65 -22.28 -8.14 17.39
CA ARG A 65 -22.53 -8.78 18.70
C ARG A 65 -21.36 -8.58 19.66
N THR A 66 -20.14 -8.65 19.17
CA THR A 66 -18.93 -8.46 19.98
C THR A 66 -18.77 -7.01 20.41
N CYS A 67 -19.00 -6.06 19.50
CA CYS A 67 -18.88 -4.63 19.81
C CYS A 67 -20.08 -4.07 20.58
N ALA A 68 -21.28 -4.68 20.50
CA ALA A 68 -22.45 -4.27 21.28
C ALA A 68 -22.29 -4.47 22.80
N MET A 69 -21.24 -5.17 23.24
CA MET A 69 -20.86 -5.26 24.65
C MET A 69 -20.02 -4.07 25.13
N PHE A 70 -19.56 -3.21 24.23
CA PHE A 70 -18.75 -2.03 24.52
C PHE A 70 -19.58 -0.78 24.24
N ASP A 71 -19.46 0.23 25.11
CA ASP A 71 -20.24 1.48 24.98
C ASP A 71 -19.76 2.36 23.80
N ASP A 72 -18.54 2.14 23.31
CA ASP A 72 -17.95 2.80 22.15
C ASP A 72 -17.12 1.80 21.32
N CYS A 73 -17.18 1.92 19.99
CA CYS A 73 -16.39 1.07 19.09
C CYS A 73 -14.88 1.34 19.18
N GLY A 74 -14.45 2.47 19.77
CA GLY A 74 -13.04 2.74 20.07
C GLY A 74 -12.40 1.76 21.05
N GLU A 75 -13.19 1.14 21.94
CA GLU A 75 -12.72 0.14 22.91
C GLU A 75 -12.97 -1.31 22.46
N CYS A 76 -13.68 -1.51 21.35
CA CYS A 76 -13.96 -2.84 20.82
C CYS A 76 -12.67 -3.51 20.30
N PRO A 77 -12.39 -4.79 20.64
CA PRO A 77 -11.28 -5.55 20.06
C PRO A 77 -11.35 -5.66 18.53
N LEU A 78 -12.55 -5.49 17.96
CA LEU A 78 -12.82 -5.50 16.52
C LEU A 78 -13.06 -4.08 15.98
N LYS A 79 -12.51 -3.03 16.60
CA LYS A 79 -12.70 -1.63 16.19
C LYS A 79 -12.38 -1.36 14.71
N GLU A 80 -11.34 -2.02 14.17
CA GLU A 80 -10.95 -1.92 12.75
C GLU A 80 -12.05 -2.45 11.79
N TYR A 81 -13.04 -3.19 12.30
CA TYR A 81 -14.20 -3.71 11.56
C TYR A 81 -15.52 -3.01 11.91
N CYS A 82 -15.59 -2.35 13.07
CA CYS A 82 -16.78 -1.58 13.47
C CYS A 82 -16.82 -0.19 12.81
N GLU A 83 -15.65 0.44 12.60
CA GLU A 83 -15.55 1.69 11.85
C GLU A 83 -15.65 1.41 10.34
N SER A 84 -16.83 0.98 9.89
CA SER A 84 -17.18 0.98 8.47
C SER A 84 -17.18 2.43 7.98
N GLU A 85 -16.07 2.86 7.38
CA GLU A 85 -15.89 4.06 6.57
C GLU A 85 -16.88 5.21 6.86
N ALA A 86 -16.65 5.96 7.94
CA ALA A 86 -17.02 7.37 7.95
C ALA A 86 -16.02 8.12 7.04
N LYS A 87 -16.12 7.88 5.73
CA LYS A 87 -15.56 8.79 4.73
C LYS A 87 -16.45 10.04 4.74
N GLU A 88 -15.93 11.12 5.29
CA GLU A 88 -16.40 12.48 5.01
C GLU A 88 -16.05 12.89 3.58
#